data_AF-A0A483XUI6-F1
#
_entry.id   AF-A0A483XUI6-F1
#
_cell.length_a   1.000
_cell.length_b   1.000
_cell.length_c   1.000
_cell.angle_alpha   90.00
_cell.angle_beta   90.00
_cell.angle_gamma   90.00
#
_symmetry.space_group_name_H-M   'P 1'
#
loop_
_entity.id
_entity.type
_entity.pdbx_description
1 polymer ?
#
loop_
_entity_poly.entity_id
_entity_poly.type
_entity_poly.pdbx_seq_one_letter_code
_entity_poly.pdbx_strand_id
1 'polypeptide(L)' 'MSLNVEKLIKNLGKSYLDIYEQGLIPYKTKPSGTVSDDIYRLDMKREGIYLAFINDLEKT' A
#
# COMPACT_ATOMS: atom_id res chain seq x y z
N MET A 1 -9.58 13.83 -6.26
CA MET A 1 -9.23 12.64 -7.05
C MET A 1 -10.25 11.57 -6.69
N SER A 2 -10.81 10.84 -7.66
CA SER A 2 -11.67 9.69 -7.37
C SER A 2 -10.84 8.42 -7.48
N LEU A 3 -10.84 7.59 -6.44
CA LEU A 3 -10.14 6.30 -6.42
C LEU A 3 -11.15 5.19 -6.71
N ASN A 4 -10.81 4.26 -7.62
CA ASN A 4 -11.64 3.09 -7.83
C ASN A 4 -11.34 2.04 -6.74
N VAL A 5 -12.05 2.15 -5.62
CA VAL A 5 -11.87 1.28 -4.44
C VAL A 5 -12.15 -0.20 -4.77
N GLU A 6 -13.14 -0.48 -5.62
CA GLU A 6 -13.46 -1.86 -6.00
C GLU A 6 -12.28 -2.53 -6.73
N LYS A 7 -11.66 -1.83 -7.68
CA LYS A 7 -10.45 -2.32 -8.36
C LYS A 7 -9.28 -2.46 -7.38
N LEU A 8 -9.13 -1.55 -6.42
CA LEU A 8 -8.10 -1.63 -5.41
C LEU A 8 -8.28 -2.88 -4.52
N ILE A 9 -9.50 -3.16 -4.05
CA ILE A 9 -9.82 -4.35 -3.24
C ILE A 9 -9.46 -5.64 -3.98
N LYS A 10 -9.79 -5.72 -5.28
CA LYS A 10 -9.46 -6.87 -6.14
C LYS A 10 -7.95 -7.09 -6.34
N ASN A 11 -7.12 -6.12 -5.98
CA ASN A 11 -5.67 -6.17 -6.11
C ASN A 11 -4.95 -6.19 -4.75
N LEU A 12 -5.67 -6.33 -3.63
CA LEU A 12 -5.05 -6.58 -2.33
C LEU A 12 -4.24 -7.88 -2.38
N GLY A 13 -3.12 -7.90 -1.64
CA GLY A 13 -2.14 -8.99 -1.68
C GLY A 13 -1.05 -8.83 -2.74
N LYS A 14 -1.17 -7.88 -3.68
CA LYS A 14 -0.07 -7.46 -4.55
C LYS A 14 0.89 -6.50 -3.82
N SER A 15 2.10 -6.36 -4.33
CA SER A 15 3.06 -5.40 -3.78
C SER A 15 2.60 -3.96 -3.99
N TYR A 16 3.10 -3.03 -3.16
CA TYR A 16 2.89 -1.60 -3.38
C TYR A 16 3.28 -1.15 -4.79
N LEU A 17 4.41 -1.66 -5.30
CA LEU A 17 4.92 -1.27 -6.61
C LEU A 17 3.95 -1.69 -7.71
N ASP A 18 3.44 -2.91 -7.66
CA ASP A 18 2.47 -3.41 -8.65
C ASP A 18 1.19 -2.58 -8.66
N ILE A 19 0.68 -2.21 -7.49
CA ILE A 19 -0.55 -1.41 -7.34
C ILE A 19 -0.32 0.02 -7.86
N TYR A 20 0.86 0.60 -7.60
CA TYR A 20 1.24 1.92 -8.09
C TYR A 20 1.44 1.95 -9.61
N GLU A 21 2.16 0.98 -10.17
CA GLU A 21 2.42 0.89 -11.62
C GLU A 21 1.15 0.64 -12.45
N GLN A 22 0.17 -0.07 -11.88
CA GLN A 22 -1.17 -0.21 -12.47
C GLN A 22 -2.01 1.08 -12.38
N GLY A 23 -1.52 2.14 -11.73
CA GLY A 23 -2.23 3.40 -11.55
C GLY A 23 -3.42 3.30 -10.60
N LEU A 24 -3.48 2.26 -9.75
CA LEU A 24 -4.59 2.05 -8.83
C LEU A 24 -4.54 3.00 -7.62
N ILE A 25 -3.35 3.53 -7.29
CA ILE A 25 -3.16 4.57 -6.28
C ILE A 25 -2.32 5.72 -6.86
N PRO A 26 -2.57 6.98 -6.47
CA PRO A 26 -1.87 8.14 -7.02
C PRO A 26 -0.56 8.50 -6.28
N TYR A 27 -0.15 7.73 -5.27
CA TYR A 27 0.96 8.08 -4.38
C TYR A 27 2.25 7.42 -4.85
N LYS A 28 3.22 8.25 -5.26
CA LYS A 28 4.61 7.83 -5.52
C LYS A 28 5.40 7.58 -4.23
N THR A 29 4.96 8.17 -3.12
CA THR A 29 5.58 7.97 -1.81
C THR A 29 5.45 6.51 -1.40
N LYS A 30 6.59 5.86 -1.18
CA LYS A 30 6.63 4.46 -0.74
C LYS A 30 6.00 4.30 0.66
N PRO A 31 5.41 3.13 0.95
CA PRO A 31 5.03 2.77 2.31
C PRO A 31 6.22 2.89 3.26
N SER A 32 5.96 3.33 4.49
CA SER A 32 6.97 3.64 5.51
C SER A 32 6.81 2.74 6.72
N GLY A 33 7.92 2.43 7.38
CA GLY A 33 8.00 1.48 8.49
C GLY A 33 9.46 1.23 8.83
N THR A 34 9.74 0.76 10.03
CA THR A 34 11.08 0.32 10.44
C THR A 34 11.28 -1.15 10.09
N VAL A 35 12.53 -1.60 10.04
CA VAL A 35 12.86 -3.03 9.84
C VAL A 35 12.22 -3.91 10.93
N SER A 36 12.07 -3.37 12.13
CA SER A 36 11.44 -4.07 13.26
C SER A 36 9.90 -4.10 13.17
N ASP A 37 9.28 -3.21 12.40
CA ASP A 37 7.81 -3.15 12.28
C ASP A 37 7.29 -4.38 11.53
N ASP A 38 6.09 -4.86 11.86
CA ASP A 38 5.46 -5.99 11.16
C ASP A 38 4.82 -5.57 9.84
N ILE A 39 4.64 -4.26 9.63
CA ILE A 39 4.02 -3.70 8.44
C ILE A 39 4.73 -2.43 7.97
N TYR A 40 4.71 -2.23 6.66
CA TYR A 40 4.86 -0.90 6.08
C TYR A 40 3.48 -0.29 5.85
N ARG A 41 3.36 1.01 6.10
CA ARG A 41 2.10 1.75 6.05
C ARG A 41 2.14 2.90 5.04
N LEU A 42 1.01 3.14 4.40
CA LEU A 42 0.78 4.27 3.51
C LEU A 42 -0.54 4.97 3.85
N ASP A 43 -0.42 6.18 4.39
CA ASP A 43 -1.56 7.02 4.76
C ASP A 43 -2.05 7.85 3.56
N MET A 44 -3.15 7.43 2.93
CA MET A 44 -3.78 8.15 1.80
C MET A 44 -4.88 9.10 2.30
N LYS A 45 -4.47 10.12 3.05
CA LYS A 45 -5.40 11.02 3.78
C LYS A 45 -6.40 11.74 2.89
N ARG A 46 -6.05 12.08 1.65
CA ARG A 46 -6.95 12.79 0.72
C ARG A 46 -8.10 11.89 0.25
N GLU A 47 -7.86 10.58 0.20
CA GLU A 47 -8.80 9.55 -0.22
C GLU A 47 -9.46 8.86 0.99
N GLY A 48 -9.00 9.14 2.21
CA GLY A 48 -9.52 8.54 3.44
C GLY A 48 -9.16 7.06 3.61
N ILE A 49 -8.05 6.61 3.03
CA ILE A 49 -7.65 5.18 3.01
C ILE A 49 -6.31 4.99 3.72
N TYR A 50 -6.21 3.87 4.43
CA TYR A 50 -4.98 3.37 5.03
C TYR A 50 -4.61 2.03 4.38
N LEU A 51 -3.41 1.93 3.81
CA LEU A 51 -2.89 0.67 3.29
C LEU A 51 -1.74 0.18 4.19
N ALA A 52 -1.84 -1.08 4.60
CA ALA A 52 -0.78 -1.81 5.28
C ALA A 52 -0.26 -2.94 4.40
N PHE A 53 1.05 -3.07 4.34
CA PHE A 53 1.75 -4.12 3.61
C PHE A 53 2.57 -4.91 4.63
N ILE A 54 2.49 -6.23 4.58
CA ILE A 54 3.23 -7.09 5.49
C ILE A 54 4.73 -6.85 5.25
N ASN A 55 5.45 -6.54 6.32
CA ASN A 55 6.92 -6.47 6.33
C ASN A 55 7.45 -7.86 6.73
N ASP A 56 7.16 -8.86 5.91
CA ASP A 56 7.71 -10.21 6.07
C ASP A 56 8.97 -10.33 5.22
N LEU A 57 10.10 -10.34 5.91
CA LEU A 57 11.41 -10.68 5.39
C LEU A 57 11.94 -11.72 6.37
N GLU A 58 11.44 -12.97 6.32
CA GLU A 58 11.82 -14.07 7.24
C GLU A 58 12.41 -13.54 8.56
N LYS A 59 11.57 -13.04 9.49
CA LYS A 59 12.05 -12.61 10.80
C LYS A 59 12.53 -13.85 11.59
N THR A 60 13.69 -14.38 11.19
CA THR A 60 14.55 -15.40 11.81
C THR A 60 16.00 -15.11 11.46
#